data_AF-A0A3C0G6Q8-F1
#
_entry.id   AF-A0A3C0G6Q8-F1
#
_cell.length_a   1.000
_cell.length_b   1.000
_cell.length_c   1.000
_cell.angle_alpha   90.00
_cell.angle_beta   90.00
_cell.angle_gamma   90.00
#
_symmetry.space_group_name_H-M   'P 1'
#
loop_
_entity.id
_entity.type
_entity.pdbx_description
1 polymer ?
#
loop_
_entity_poly.entity_id
_entity_poly.type
_entity_poly.pdbx_seq_one_letter_code
_entity_poly.pdbx_strand_id
1 'polypeptide(L)'
;MNFENDFLVLNSAAFVKNILDEIEEYDSLELYLDNDITGRKLTEELMVSSKKCIDKSKLYEGFKDMNEKLMAEVKNDVAKGRQDVFL
;
A
#
# COMPACT_ATOMS: atom_id res chain seq x y z
N MET A 1 7.91 8.96 21.87
CA MET A 1 7.92 7.54 21.45
C MET A 1 8.21 7.55 19.96
N ASN A 2 9.38 7.06 19.54
CA ASN A 2 9.63 6.79 18.13
C ASN A 2 8.95 5.46 17.84
N PHE A 3 7.92 5.47 17.00
CA PHE A 3 7.44 4.24 16.40
C PHE A 3 8.36 3.98 15.21
N GLU A 4 9.33 3.10 15.40
CA GLU A 4 10.13 2.59 14.29
C GLU A 4 9.22 1.65 13.49
N ASN A 5 8.94 2.03 12.25
CA ASN A 5 8.21 1.21 11.31
C ASN A 5 9.20 0.82 10.21
N ASP A 6 9.28 -0.48 9.93
CA ASP A 6 10.03 -1.00 8.81
C ASP A 6 9.13 -1.11 7.58
N PHE A 7 9.72 -0.88 6.40
CA PHE A 7 9.02 -1.02 5.13
C PHE A 7 9.62 -2.18 4.35
N LEU A 8 8.77 -3.15 4.00
CA LEU A 8 9.13 -4.25 3.14
C LEU A 8 8.47 -4.09 1.77
N VAL A 9 9.28 -3.76 0.76
CA VAL A 9 8.81 -3.61 -0.62
C VAL A 9 9.13 -4.87 -1.41
N LEU A 10 8.11 -5.68 -1.65
CA LEU A 10 8.24 -6.87 -2.47
C LEU A 10 8.07 -6.47 -3.93
N ASN A 11 9.17 -6.53 -4.71
CA ASN A 11 9.18 -6.27 -6.15
C ASN A 11 8.16 -7.13 -6.94
N SER A 12 7.57 -8.15 -6.31
CA SER A 12 6.45 -8.91 -6.84
C SER A 12 5.65 -9.57 -5.71
N ALA A 13 4.33 -9.66 -5.91
CA ALA A 13 3.41 -10.42 -5.07
C ALA A 13 3.80 -11.90 -4.92
N ALA A 14 4.52 -12.47 -5.90
CA ALA A 14 4.99 -13.85 -5.85
C ALA A 14 5.95 -14.12 -4.67
N PHE A 15 6.61 -13.10 -4.14
CA PHE A 15 7.57 -13.24 -3.05
C PHE A 15 6.94 -13.25 -1.65
N VAL A 16 5.64 -12.95 -1.52
CA VAL A 16 4.98 -12.91 -0.21
C VAL A 16 5.12 -14.24 0.54
N LYS A 17 5.05 -15.38 -0.16
CA LYS A 17 5.17 -16.69 0.48
C LYS A 17 6.55 -16.97 1.07
N ASN A 18 7.58 -16.29 0.58
CA ASN A 18 8.96 -16.50 1.02
C ASN A 18 9.31 -15.68 2.25
N ILE A 19 8.44 -14.74 2.65
CA ILE A 19 8.70 -13.79 3.74
C ILE A 19 7.73 -13.95 4.92
N LEU A 20 6.84 -14.96 4.87
CA LEU A 20 5.75 -15.11 5.84
C LEU A 20 6.28 -15.33 7.25
N ASP A 21 7.37 -16.08 7.37
CA ASP A 21 7.98 -16.40 8.65
C ASP A 21 8.65 -15.15 9.24
N GLU A 22 9.31 -14.33 8.43
CA GLU A 22 9.99 -13.10 8.86
C GLU A 22 9.02 -12.01 9.29
N ILE A 23 7.88 -11.86 8.62
CA ILE A 23 6.89 -10.82 8.98
C ILE A 23 6.05 -11.21 10.21
N GLU A 24 6.11 -12.46 10.66
CA GLU A 24 5.39 -12.93 11.85
C GLU A 24 5.95 -12.33 13.15
N GLU A 25 7.22 -11.90 13.14
CA GLU A 25 7.89 -11.22 14.25
C GLU A 25 7.33 -9.82 14.54
N TYR A 26 6.64 -9.21 13.57
CA TYR A 26 6.04 -7.88 13.74
C TYR A 26 4.73 -7.96 14.54
N ASP A 27 4.47 -6.95 15.37
CA ASP A 27 3.23 -6.85 16.15
C ASP A 27 2.02 -6.49 15.27
N SER A 28 2.24 -5.71 14.22
CA SER A 28 1.22 -5.30 13.25
C SER A 28 1.81 -5.23 11.85
N LEU A 29 1.04 -5.67 10.86
CA LEU A 29 1.44 -5.65 9.46
C LEU A 29 0.43 -4.86 8.64
N GLU A 30 0.82 -3.69 8.14
CA GLU A 30 -0.02 -2.89 7.27
C GLU A 30 0.20 -3.30 5.81
N LEU A 31 -0.87 -3.74 5.14
CA LEU A 31 -0.83 -4.28 3.78
C LEU A 31 -1.18 -3.20 2.76
N TYR A 32 -0.22 -2.87 1.90
CA TYR A 32 -0.35 -1.91 0.80
C TYR A 32 -0.20 -2.61 -0.55
N LEU A 33 -1.09 -3.55 -0.86
CA LEU A 33 -1.07 -4.33 -2.11
C LEU A 33 -1.92 -3.69 -3.21
N ASP A 34 -1.60 -4.00 -4.48
CA ASP A 34 -2.36 -3.54 -5.64
C ASP A 34 -3.87 -3.89 -5.53
N ASN A 35 -4.74 -2.98 -5.96
CA ASN A 35 -6.18 -3.15 -6.09
C ASN A 35 -6.58 -3.96 -7.33
N ASP A 36 -5.70 -4.84 -7.81
CA ASP A 36 -6.00 -5.80 -8.86
C ASP A 36 -6.49 -7.15 -8.29
N ILE A 37 -6.72 -8.13 -9.16
CA ILE A 37 -7.19 -9.45 -8.73
C ILE A 37 -6.14 -10.18 -7.89
N THR A 38 -4.85 -9.99 -8.21
CA THR A 38 -3.75 -10.69 -7.53
C THR A 38 -3.54 -10.11 -6.13
N GLY A 39 -3.45 -8.78 -6.02
CA GLY A 39 -3.26 -8.11 -4.74
C GLY A 39 -4.42 -8.34 -3.79
N ARG A 40 -5.68 -8.26 -4.27
CA ARG A 40 -6.86 -8.57 -3.44
C ARG A 40 -6.86 -9.99 -2.88
N LYS A 41 -6.59 -11.00 -3.72
CA LYS A 41 -6.51 -12.39 -3.27
C LYS A 41 -5.43 -12.58 -2.20
N LEU A 42 -4.28 -11.95 -2.41
CA LEU A 42 -3.17 -12.06 -1.47
C LEU A 42 -3.46 -11.34 -0.15
N THR A 43 -4.12 -10.19 -0.18
CA THR A 43 -4.63 -9.52 1.02
C THR A 43 -5.59 -10.45 1.76
N GLU A 44 -6.57 -11.06 1.09
CA GLU A 44 -7.49 -12.01 1.72
C GLU A 44 -6.76 -13.19 2.36
N GLU A 45 -5.80 -13.80 1.65
CA GLU A 45 -4.97 -14.90 2.17
C GLU A 45 -4.20 -14.50 3.43
N LEU A 46 -3.56 -13.32 3.43
CA LEU A 46 -2.80 -12.79 4.57
C LEU A 46 -3.69 -12.41 5.76
N MET A 47 -4.86 -11.85 5.50
CA MET A 47 -5.83 -11.49 6.54
C MET A 47 -6.44 -12.72 7.21
N VAL A 48 -6.58 -13.83 6.48
CA VAL A 48 -7.01 -15.11 7.04
C VAL A 48 -5.89 -15.78 7.85
N SER A 49 -4.63 -15.67 7.40
CA SER A 49 -3.49 -16.30 8.10
C SER A 49 -3.11 -15.60 9.39
N SER A 50 -3.25 -14.27 9.48
CA SER A 50 -2.85 -13.50 10.66
C SER A 50 -3.79 -12.34 10.97
N LYS A 51 -4.21 -12.26 12.23
CA LYS A 51 -5.01 -11.14 12.75
C LYS A 51 -4.20 -9.84 12.91
N LYS A 52 -2.88 -9.91 12.73
CA LYS A 52 -1.98 -8.76 12.78
C LYS A 52 -2.02 -7.94 11.49
N CYS A 53 -2.52 -8.55 10.41
CA CYS A 53 -2.66 -7.91 9.11
C CYS A 53 -3.76 -6.85 9.13
N ILE A 54 -3.49 -5.71 8.51
CA ILE A 54 -4.45 -4.60 8.35
C ILE A 54 -4.42 -4.18 6.89
N ASP A 55 -5.54 -4.37 6.20
CA ASP A 55 -5.70 -3.91 4.82
C ASP A 55 -5.78 -2.38 4.74
N LYS A 56 -4.86 -1.76 4.00
CA LYS A 56 -4.80 -0.32 3.74
C LYS A 56 -5.24 0.05 2.32
N SER A 57 -5.72 -0.91 1.53
CA SER A 57 -6.18 -0.71 0.14
C SER A 57 -7.20 0.42 -0.03
N LYS A 58 -8.06 0.62 0.99
CA LYS A 58 -9.04 1.71 1.04
C LYS A 58 -8.44 3.10 0.98
N LEU A 59 -7.17 3.29 1.38
CA LEU A 59 -6.50 4.59 1.30
C LEU A 59 -6.35 5.06 -0.15
N TYR A 60 -6.34 4.14 -1.10
CA TYR A 60 -6.23 4.41 -2.54
C TYR A 60 -7.37 3.73 -3.31
N GLU A 61 -8.56 3.73 -2.72
CA GLU A 61 -9.78 3.31 -3.41
C GLU A 61 -9.97 4.14 -4.70
N GLY A 62 -10.32 3.45 -5.79
CA GLY A 62 -10.45 4.05 -7.12
C GLY A 62 -9.13 4.11 -7.92
N PHE A 63 -8.00 3.74 -7.34
CA PHE A 63 -6.70 3.63 -8.02
C PHE A 63 -6.21 2.19 -8.04
N LYS A 64 -5.37 1.83 -9.02
CA LYS A 64 -4.75 0.50 -9.11
C LYS A 64 -3.82 0.25 -7.93
N ASP A 65 -3.06 1.24 -7.50
CA ASP A 65 -2.08 1.12 -6.42
C ASP A 65 -1.78 2.47 -5.79
N MET A 66 -1.00 2.47 -4.71
CA MET A 66 -0.63 3.69 -4.00
C MET A 66 0.21 4.65 -4.87
N ASN A 67 1.03 4.13 -5.78
CA ASN A 67 1.82 4.96 -6.69
C ASN A 67 0.92 5.73 -7.66
N GLU A 68 -0.10 5.08 -8.21
CA GLU A 68 -1.06 5.74 -9.11
C GLU A 68 -1.82 6.86 -8.38
N LYS A 69 -2.25 6.62 -7.14
CA LYS A 69 -2.88 7.67 -6.31
C LYS A 69 -1.95 8.86 -6.10
N LEU A 70 -0.72 8.61 -5.64
CA LEU A 70 0.26 9.68 -5.38
C LEU A 70 0.55 10.50 -6.64
N MET A 71 0.67 9.83 -7.80
CA MET A 71 0.85 10.51 -9.08
C MET A 71 -0.35 11.36 -9.48
N ALA A 72 -1.58 10.93 -9.17
CA ALA A 72 -2.78 11.72 -9.40
C ALA A 72 -2.83 12.96 -8.50
N GLU A 73 -2.46 12.83 -7.22
CA GLU A 73 -2.38 13.94 -6.27
C GLU A 73 -1.35 14.99 -6.72
N VAL A 74 -0.13 14.56 -7.08
CA VAL A 74 0.91 15.46 -7.59
C VAL A 74 0.46 16.19 -8.86
N LYS A 75 -0.23 15.50 -9.79
CA LYS A 75 -0.77 16.14 -11.00
C LYS A 75 -1.83 17.19 -10.66
N ASN A 76 -2.69 16.92 -9.69
CA ASN A 76 -3.71 17.86 -9.24
C ASN A 76 -3.09 19.11 -8.60
N ASP A 77 -2.03 18.94 -7.82
CA ASP A 77 -1.31 20.07 -7.18
C ASP A 77 -0.60 20.94 -8.22
N VAL A 78 0.05 20.31 -9.21
CA VAL A 78 0.66 21.04 -10.34
C VAL A 78 -0.39 21.78 -11.16
N ALA A 79 -1.59 21.20 -11.35
CA ALA A 79 -2.67 21.86 -12.08
C ALA A 79 -3.22 23.07 -11.34
N LYS A 80 -3.38 22.99 -10.00
CA LYS A 80 -3.78 24.12 -9.15
C LYS A 80 -2.73 25.23 -9.13
N GLY A 81 -1.45 24.89 -8.98
CA GLY A 81 -0.36 25.86 -8.98
C GLY A 81 -0.21 26.63 -10.31
N ARG A 82 -0.67 26.09 -11.45
CA ARG A 82 -0.72 26.85 -12.72
C ARG A 82 -1.88 27.82 -12.81
N GLN A 83 -2.97 27.60 -12.07
CA GLN A 83 -4.10 28.54 -12.04
C GLN A 83 -3.77 29.78 -11.20
N ASP A 84 -2.93 29.63 -10.16
CA ASP A 84 -2.52 30.74 -9.28
C ASP A 84 -1.50 31.71 -9.92
N VAL A 85 -0.85 31.34 -11.02
CA VAL A 85 0.16 32.17 -11.72
C VAL A 85 -0.46 32.99 -12.87
N PHE A 86 -1.74 32.77 -13.20
CA PHE A 86 -2.51 33.60 -14.12
C PHE A 86 -3.36 34.63 -13.35
N LEU A 87 -2.71 35.58 -12.69
CA LEU A 87 -3.29 36.84 -12.20
C LEU A 87 -2.34 38.00 -12.50
#